data_AF-A0A4Q3UL37-F1
#
_entry.id   AF-A0A4Q3UL37-F1
#
_cell.length_a   1.000
_cell.length_b   1.000
_cell.length_c   1.000
_cell.angle_alpha   90.00
_cell.angle_beta   90.00
_cell.angle_gamma   90.00
#
_symmetry.space_group_name_H-M   'P 1'
#
loop_
_entity.id
_entity.type
_entity.pdbx_description
1 polymer ?
#
loop_
_entity_poly.entity_id
_entity_poly.type
_entity_poly.pdbx_seq_one_letter_code
_entity_poly.pdbx_strand_id
1 'polypeptide(L)'
;MRLAIAIVGLVFAAGFLSVVFLYPPPSGATWPLYLCAGFCLLISMACLEGPAGRLAGRIIGGSVCLAYLAYLVGEIRTGNWFTPRQSGTSALNALLGLAFYGVPGGSYALTGRFWPFGKTHATVPFTSMEFEEELHQARGNGLVLCRWAETTRNADLYEAIADVGPDLLEQELDAVDPETAHKFTLDLLRHEHGGDRTVMSEPLAEAYCGQFFDAVRGSDGILEAWILEADREAALVLRSTTRTAILAVDDGLLDDDDDDDP
;
A
#
# COMPACT_ATOMS: atom_id res chain seq x y z
N MET A 1 -2.33 -14.56 8.19
CA MET A 1 -0.89 -14.93 8.29
C MET A 1 -0.06 -13.93 9.12
N ARG A 2 -0.21 -12.60 8.92
CA ARG A 2 0.54 -11.56 9.66
C ARG A 2 0.44 -11.69 11.19
N LEU A 3 -0.75 -11.97 11.71
CA LEU A 3 -0.99 -12.12 13.15
C LEU A 3 -0.21 -13.31 13.76
N ALA A 4 -0.09 -14.43 13.03
CA ALA A 4 0.72 -15.57 13.48
C ALA A 4 2.21 -15.20 13.58
N ILE A 5 2.74 -14.48 12.60
CA ILE A 5 4.14 -14.00 12.61
C ILE A 5 4.36 -13.02 13.78
N ALA A 6 3.40 -12.12 14.03
CA ALA A 6 3.46 -11.19 15.14
C ALA A 6 3.53 -11.90 16.50
N ILE A 7 2.68 -12.92 16.70
CA ILE A 7 2.65 -13.73 17.92
C ILE A 7 3.98 -14.48 18.10
N VAL A 8 4.47 -15.11 17.04
CA VAL A 8 5.76 -15.83 17.08
C VAL A 8 6.89 -14.87 17.47
N GLY A 9 6.97 -13.70 16.84
CA GLY A 9 7.96 -12.67 17.19
C GLY A 9 7.88 -12.25 18.66
N LEU A 10 6.68 -12.12 19.21
CA LEU A 10 6.46 -11.71 20.60
C LEU A 10 6.90 -12.81 21.58
N VAL A 11 6.62 -14.07 21.26
CA VAL A 11 7.09 -15.23 22.04
C VAL A 11 8.61 -15.29 22.07
N PHE A 12 9.29 -15.06 20.93
CA PHE A 12 10.75 -15.01 20.88
C PHE A 12 11.31 -13.82 21.69
N ALA A 13 10.72 -12.64 21.56
CA ALA A 13 11.12 -11.47 22.35
C ALA A 13 11.00 -11.74 23.86
N ALA A 14 9.88 -12.31 24.29
CA ALA A 14 9.67 -12.72 25.67
C ALA A 14 10.72 -13.76 26.11
N GLY A 15 10.99 -14.77 25.29
CA GLY A 15 12.02 -15.78 25.57
C GLY A 15 13.42 -15.19 25.77
N PHE A 16 13.86 -14.29 24.88
CA PHE A 16 15.15 -13.61 25.03
C PHE A 16 15.22 -12.78 26.31
N LEU A 17 14.16 -12.03 26.64
CA LEU A 17 14.10 -11.25 27.88
C LEU A 17 14.10 -12.17 29.11
N SER A 18 13.33 -13.27 29.09
CA SER A 18 13.32 -14.26 30.17
C SER A 18 14.70 -14.86 30.42
N VAL A 19 15.47 -15.17 29.36
CA VAL A 19 16.85 -15.65 29.51
C VAL A 19 17.73 -14.62 30.20
N VAL A 20 17.63 -13.34 29.82
CA VAL A 20 18.42 -12.28 30.44
C VAL A 20 18.11 -12.09 31.92
N PHE A 21 16.83 -12.19 32.32
CA PHE A 21 16.41 -12.01 33.71
C PHE A 21 16.62 -13.24 34.60
N LEU A 22 16.40 -14.44 34.08
CA LEU A 22 16.48 -15.69 34.86
C LEU A 22 17.90 -16.27 34.90
N TYR A 23 18.67 -16.08 33.82
CA TYR A 23 20.01 -16.66 33.67
C TYR A 23 20.98 -15.62 33.09
N PRO A 24 21.34 -14.57 33.86
CA PRO A 24 22.26 -13.55 33.39
C PRO A 24 23.62 -14.19 33.01
N PRO A 25 24.14 -13.96 31.80
CA PRO A 25 25.38 -14.58 31.33
C PRO A 25 26.56 -14.14 32.19
N PRO A 26 27.46 -15.07 32.58
CA PRO A 26 28.58 -14.77 33.47
C PRO A 26 29.62 -13.83 32.84
N SER A 27 29.63 -13.70 31.51
CA SER A 27 30.52 -12.80 30.77
C SER A 27 30.06 -11.33 30.79
N GLY A 28 28.89 -11.01 31.38
CA GLY A 28 28.33 -9.66 31.39
C GLY A 28 27.86 -9.15 30.03
N ALA A 29 28.03 -9.91 28.94
CA ALA A 29 27.63 -9.55 27.59
C ALA A 29 26.14 -9.85 27.35
N THR A 30 25.25 -9.16 28.06
CA THR A 30 23.79 -9.26 27.86
C THR A 30 23.28 -8.45 26.67
N TRP A 31 24.06 -7.47 26.21
CA TRP A 31 23.66 -6.54 25.14
C TRP A 31 23.18 -7.24 23.84
N PRO A 32 23.74 -8.37 23.37
CA PRO A 32 23.26 -9.01 22.14
C PRO A 32 21.85 -9.58 22.32
N LEU A 33 21.53 -10.08 23.52
CA LEU A 33 20.20 -10.63 23.82
C LEU A 33 19.13 -9.53 23.83
N TYR A 34 19.46 -8.34 24.34
CA TYR A 34 18.56 -7.18 24.26
C TYR A 34 18.33 -6.72 22.82
N LEU A 35 19.36 -6.75 21.97
CA LEU A 35 19.20 -6.43 20.55
C LEU A 35 18.32 -7.46 19.83
N CYS A 36 18.52 -8.75 20.09
CA CYS A 36 17.65 -9.81 19.55
C CYS A 36 16.20 -9.62 20.00
N ALA A 37 15.97 -9.36 21.28
CA ALA A 37 14.62 -9.11 21.81
C ALA A 37 13.98 -7.88 21.15
N GLY A 38 14.72 -6.76 21.04
CA GLY A 38 14.25 -5.54 20.39
C GLY A 38 13.93 -5.74 18.91
N PHE A 39 14.75 -6.52 18.19
CA PHE A 39 14.50 -6.84 16.78
C PHE A 39 13.26 -7.71 16.60
N CYS A 40 13.03 -8.70 17.47
CA CYS A 40 11.80 -9.48 17.49
C CYS A 40 10.56 -8.61 17.74
N LEU A 41 10.63 -7.65 18.66
CA LEU A 41 9.54 -6.69 18.90
C LEU A 41 9.28 -5.80 17.69
N LEU A 42 10.33 -5.34 17.00
CA LEU A 42 10.18 -4.58 15.75
C LEU A 42 9.48 -5.41 14.68
N ILE A 43 9.81 -6.70 14.53
CA ILE A 43 9.13 -7.59 13.59
C ILE A 43 7.64 -7.73 13.95
N SER A 44 7.32 -7.92 15.24
CA SER A 44 5.93 -7.96 15.70
C SER A 44 5.19 -6.66 15.41
N MET A 45 5.83 -5.50 15.64
CA MET A 45 5.25 -4.19 15.33
C MET A 45 5.08 -3.98 13.81
N ALA A 46 6.02 -4.45 12.99
CA ALA A 46 5.94 -4.37 11.53
C ALA A 46 4.80 -5.22 10.94
N CYS A 47 4.30 -6.20 11.70
CA CYS A 47 3.13 -7.00 11.32
C CYS A 47 1.78 -6.31 11.61
N LEU A 48 1.78 -5.23 12.40
CA LEU A 48 0.59 -4.44 12.70
C LEU A 48 0.30 -3.47 11.55
N GLU A 49 -0.97 -3.28 11.23
CA GLU A 49 -1.39 -2.33 10.20
C GLU A 49 -1.32 -0.89 10.75
N GLY A 50 -0.96 0.05 9.87
CA GLY A 50 -0.87 1.47 10.21
C GLY A 50 0.54 2.07 10.20
N PRO A 51 0.69 3.31 10.73
CA PRO A 51 1.94 4.08 10.64
C PRO A 51 3.09 3.46 11.44
N ALA A 52 2.80 2.86 12.59
CA ALA A 52 3.80 2.22 13.44
C ALA A 52 4.44 1.00 12.74
N GLY A 53 3.64 0.16 12.08
CA GLY A 53 4.17 -1.00 11.34
C GLY A 53 5.03 -0.61 10.15
N ARG A 54 4.65 0.45 9.43
CA ARG A 54 5.48 1.01 8.34
C ARG A 54 6.81 1.54 8.87
N LEU A 55 6.81 2.29 9.97
CA LEU A 55 8.03 2.78 10.58
C LEU A 55 8.93 1.63 11.06
N ALA A 56 8.37 0.65 11.76
CA ALA A 56 9.10 -0.53 12.22
C ALA A 56 9.73 -1.30 11.05
N GLY A 57 8.99 -1.50 9.97
CA GLY A 57 9.52 -2.12 8.75
C GLY A 57 10.69 -1.34 8.14
N ARG A 58 10.64 0.01 8.12
CA ARG A 58 11.74 0.84 7.64
C ARG A 58 12.98 0.72 8.52
N ILE A 59 12.78 0.69 9.84
CA ILE A 59 13.87 0.50 10.81
C ILE A 59 14.54 -0.87 10.59
N ILE A 60 13.75 -1.94 10.44
CA ILE A 60 14.26 -3.30 10.17
C ILE A 60 15.04 -3.34 8.85
N GLY A 61 14.48 -2.81 7.78
CA GLY A 61 15.15 -2.78 6.47
C GLY A 61 16.47 -2.01 6.53
N GLY A 62 16.47 -0.86 7.20
CA GLY A 62 17.66 -0.04 7.40
C GLY A 62 18.71 -0.74 8.25
N SER A 63 18.31 -1.38 9.35
CA SER A 63 19.24 -2.09 10.23
C SER A 63 19.89 -3.30 9.54
N VAL A 64 19.13 -4.04 8.72
CA VAL A 64 19.67 -5.16 7.93
C VAL A 64 20.68 -4.66 6.91
N CYS A 65 20.37 -3.58 6.19
CA CYS A 65 21.31 -2.96 5.25
C CYS A 65 22.61 -2.53 5.93
N LEU A 66 22.50 -1.81 7.06
CA LEU A 66 23.65 -1.36 7.83
C LEU A 66 24.48 -2.53 8.40
N ALA A 67 23.84 -3.61 8.86
CA ALA A 67 24.53 -4.79 9.35
C ALA A 67 25.37 -5.45 8.25
N TYR A 68 24.83 -5.60 7.03
CA TYR A 68 25.59 -6.14 5.90
C TYR A 68 26.70 -5.21 5.42
N LEU A 69 26.48 -3.89 5.44
CA LEU A 69 27.54 -2.91 5.15
C LEU A 69 28.68 -3.01 6.17
N ALA A 70 28.35 -3.07 7.47
CA ALA A 70 29.33 -3.22 8.53
C ALA A 70 30.12 -4.53 8.39
N TYR A 71 29.43 -5.63 8.05
CA TYR A 71 30.05 -6.92 7.80
C TYR A 71 31.01 -6.87 6.61
N LEU A 72 30.59 -6.28 5.48
CA LEU A 72 31.42 -6.13 4.30
C LEU A 72 32.68 -5.28 4.58
N VAL A 73 32.52 -4.15 5.27
CA VAL A 73 33.66 -3.29 5.66
C VAL A 73 34.61 -4.03 6.60
N GLY A 74 34.08 -4.87 7.50
CA GLY A 74 34.87 -5.72 8.38
C GLY A 74 35.75 -6.71 7.59
N GLU A 75 35.15 -7.45 6.65
CA GLU A 75 35.87 -8.45 5.84
C GLU A 75 36.87 -7.81 4.86
N ILE A 76 36.57 -6.61 4.34
CA ILE A 76 37.52 -5.85 3.51
C ILE A 76 38.75 -5.46 4.34
N ARG A 77 38.55 -5.01 5.59
CA ARG A 77 39.65 -4.62 6.48
C ARG A 77 40.53 -5.78 6.91
N THR A 78 39.97 -6.97 7.07
CA THR A 78 40.74 -8.18 7.40
C THR A 78 41.41 -8.80 6.17
N GLY A 79 41.13 -8.29 4.96
CA GLY A 79 41.70 -8.80 3.70
C GLY A 79 41.18 -10.18 3.31
N ASN A 80 40.07 -10.62 3.90
CA ASN A 80 39.53 -11.96 3.75
C ASN A 80 38.52 -12.02 2.58
N TRP A 81 39.06 -11.98 1.36
CA TRP A 81 38.26 -11.92 0.14
C TRP A 81 37.61 -13.25 -0.22
N PHE A 82 38.29 -14.37 0.06
CA PHE A 82 37.85 -15.69 -0.34
C PHE A 82 38.14 -16.72 0.75
N THR A 83 37.08 -17.30 1.30
CA THR A 83 37.19 -18.42 2.26
C THR A 83 36.63 -19.67 1.60
N PRO A 84 37.43 -20.73 1.37
CA PRO A 84 36.96 -21.96 0.72
C PRO A 84 36.02 -22.82 1.60
N ARG A 85 35.77 -22.42 2.85
CA ARG A 85 34.74 -23.04 3.70
C ARG A 85 33.38 -22.43 3.40
N GLN A 86 32.40 -23.28 3.07
CA GLN A 86 30.99 -22.91 2.85
C GLN A 86 30.35 -22.13 4.01
N SER A 87 30.84 -22.28 5.24
CA SER A 87 30.38 -21.55 6.43
C SER A 87 31.34 -20.47 6.93
N GLY A 88 32.39 -20.16 6.16
CA GLY A 88 33.37 -19.14 6.52
C GLY A 88 32.81 -17.74 6.33
N THR A 89 33.19 -16.81 7.22
CA THR A 89 33.02 -15.39 6.93
C THR A 89 33.90 -15.03 5.73
N SER A 90 33.37 -14.24 4.80
CA SER A 90 34.09 -13.79 3.61
C SER A 90 33.46 -12.52 3.05
N ALA A 91 34.27 -11.68 2.41
CA ALA A 91 33.78 -10.48 1.74
C ALA A 91 32.72 -10.80 0.66
N LEU A 92 32.84 -11.95 -0.01
CA LEU A 92 31.87 -12.39 -1.01
C LEU A 92 30.51 -12.73 -0.39
N ASN A 93 30.49 -13.42 0.75
CA ASN A 93 29.23 -13.71 1.47
C ASN A 93 28.58 -12.41 1.98
N ALA A 94 29.39 -11.46 2.46
CA ALA A 94 28.89 -10.14 2.85
C ALA A 94 28.30 -9.37 1.67
N LEU A 95 28.95 -9.41 0.50
CA LEU A 95 28.49 -8.77 -0.73
C LEU A 95 27.16 -9.37 -1.22
N LEU A 96 27.05 -10.71 -1.25
CA LEU A 96 25.81 -11.39 -1.64
C LEU A 96 24.68 -11.08 -0.66
N GLY A 97 24.95 -11.14 0.64
CA GLY A 97 23.95 -10.80 1.65
C GLY A 97 23.50 -9.34 1.56
N LEU A 98 24.43 -8.42 1.28
CA LEU A 98 24.11 -7.02 1.00
C LEU A 98 23.24 -6.90 -0.25
N ALA A 99 23.56 -7.58 -1.35
CA ALA A 99 22.79 -7.48 -2.59
C ALA A 99 21.36 -8.04 -2.47
N PHE A 100 21.20 -9.20 -1.81
CA PHE A 100 19.90 -9.90 -1.74
C PHE A 100 19.01 -9.45 -0.59
N TYR A 101 19.58 -9.05 0.54
CA TYR A 101 18.82 -8.65 1.72
C TYR A 101 19.02 -7.18 2.08
N GLY A 102 20.27 -6.71 2.02
CA GLY A 102 20.62 -5.34 2.40
C GLY A 102 20.07 -4.28 1.46
N VAL A 103 20.26 -4.39 0.14
CA VAL A 103 19.81 -3.41 -0.85
C VAL A 103 18.28 -3.34 -0.90
N PRO A 104 17.53 -4.45 -0.95
CA PRO A 104 16.07 -4.39 -0.85
C PRO A 104 15.59 -3.78 0.48
N GLY A 105 16.21 -4.15 1.60
CA GLY A 105 15.88 -3.59 2.91
C GLY A 105 16.19 -2.09 3.01
N GLY A 106 17.32 -1.65 2.48
CA GLY A 106 17.74 -0.25 2.44
C GLY A 106 16.87 0.59 1.51
N SER A 107 16.52 0.05 0.34
CA SER A 107 15.55 0.68 -0.57
C SER A 107 14.19 0.86 0.11
N TYR A 108 13.70 -0.17 0.80
CA TYR A 108 12.46 -0.09 1.57
C TYR A 108 12.56 0.94 2.71
N ALA A 109 13.70 1.01 3.40
CA ALA A 109 13.92 1.99 4.45
C ALA A 109 13.87 3.44 3.94
N LEU A 110 14.39 3.70 2.74
CA LEU A 110 14.40 5.05 2.14
C LEU A 110 13.06 5.41 1.49
N THR A 111 12.51 4.51 0.69
CA THR A 111 11.35 4.80 -0.17
C THR A 111 10.01 4.35 0.42
N GLY A 112 10.03 3.48 1.44
CA GLY A 112 8.83 2.81 1.94
C GLY A 112 8.26 1.77 0.97
N ARG A 113 8.98 1.40 -0.09
CA ARG A 113 8.52 0.48 -1.16
C ARG A 113 9.53 -0.66 -1.40
N PHE A 114 9.04 -1.89 -1.57
CA PHE A 114 9.88 -3.05 -1.87
C PHE A 114 10.17 -3.11 -3.38
N TRP A 115 11.44 -2.99 -3.75
CA TRP A 115 11.94 -3.16 -5.13
C TRP A 115 12.46 -4.60 -5.32
N PRO A 116 12.24 -5.33 -6.44
CA PRO A 116 11.54 -4.97 -7.69
C PRO A 116 10.10 -5.51 -7.82
N PHE A 117 9.55 -6.20 -6.81
CA PHE A 117 8.26 -6.90 -6.90
C PHE A 117 7.02 -6.00 -6.71
N GLY A 118 7.17 -4.68 -6.76
CA GLY A 118 6.08 -3.74 -6.55
C GLY A 118 5.16 -3.60 -7.74
N LYS A 119 4.31 -4.60 -8.02
CA LYS A 119 2.96 -4.29 -8.50
C LYS A 119 2.19 -3.83 -7.27
N THR A 120 2.17 -2.52 -7.06
CA THR A 120 1.52 -1.94 -5.90
C THR A 120 0.04 -1.78 -6.26
N HIS A 121 -0.84 -2.62 -5.73
CA HIS A 121 -2.20 -2.17 -5.46
C HIS A 121 -2.07 -1.11 -4.37
N ALA A 122 -1.83 0.14 -4.77
CA ALA A 122 -1.87 1.26 -3.86
C ALA A 122 -3.34 1.43 -3.41
N THR A 123 -3.77 0.62 -2.46
CA THR A 123 -4.88 1.02 -1.60
C THR A 123 -4.39 2.23 -0.83
N VAL A 124 -4.91 3.39 -1.20
CA VAL A 124 -4.76 4.63 -0.43
C VAL A 124 -5.15 4.27 1.01
N PRO A 125 -4.24 4.39 1.99
CA PRO A 125 -4.55 3.97 3.35
C PRO A 125 -5.53 4.99 3.92
N PHE A 126 -6.82 4.66 3.91
CA PHE A 126 -7.86 5.37 4.63
C PHE A 126 -7.62 5.17 6.13
N THR A 127 -7.35 6.25 6.86
CA THR A 127 -6.86 6.19 8.25
C THR A 127 -7.78 6.87 9.27
N SER A 128 -9.10 6.72 9.12
CA SER A 128 -10.01 6.87 10.27
C SER A 128 -11.04 5.75 10.26
N MET A 129 -11.25 5.15 11.43
CA MET A 129 -12.16 4.02 11.63
C MET A 129 -13.61 4.41 11.26
N GLU A 130 -14.00 5.66 11.51
CA GLU A 130 -15.29 6.24 11.08
C GLU A 130 -15.42 6.29 9.55
N PHE A 131 -14.30 6.48 8.84
CA PHE A 131 -14.28 6.55 7.37
C PHE A 131 -14.38 5.15 6.75
N GLU A 132 -13.75 4.14 7.35
CA GLU A 132 -13.90 2.76 6.88
C GLU A 132 -15.34 2.26 7.05
N GLU A 133 -16.03 2.66 8.13
CA GLU A 133 -17.43 2.29 8.39
C GLU A 133 -18.39 2.95 7.40
N GLU A 134 -18.28 4.27 7.18
CA GLU A 134 -19.09 4.98 6.17
C GLU A 134 -18.76 4.51 4.73
N LEU A 135 -17.51 4.18 4.41
CA LEU A 135 -17.14 3.61 3.11
C LEU A 135 -17.69 2.19 2.93
N HIS A 136 -17.70 1.38 3.98
CA HIS A 136 -18.35 0.06 3.97
C HIS A 136 -19.86 0.18 3.78
N GLN A 137 -20.49 1.17 4.41
CA GLN A 137 -21.91 1.47 4.22
C GLN A 137 -22.21 1.98 2.81
N ALA A 138 -21.38 2.86 2.25
CA ALA A 138 -21.49 3.35 0.87
C ALA A 138 -21.34 2.23 -0.17
N ARG A 139 -20.45 1.25 0.07
CA ARG A 139 -20.34 0.03 -0.76
C ARG A 139 -21.60 -0.84 -0.74
N GLY A 140 -22.34 -0.83 0.36
CA GLY A 140 -23.66 -1.48 0.44
C GLY A 140 -24.77 -0.73 -0.30
N ASN A 141 -24.53 0.54 -0.66
CA ASN A 141 -25.48 1.41 -1.35
C ASN A 141 -25.13 1.63 -2.83
N GLY A 142 -24.44 0.69 -3.49
CA GLY A 142 -24.11 0.79 -4.92
C GLY A 142 -22.82 1.54 -5.27
N LEU A 143 -22.02 2.01 -4.30
CA LEU A 143 -20.72 2.63 -4.61
C LEU A 143 -19.68 1.56 -5.01
N VAL A 144 -19.52 1.33 -6.31
CA VAL A 144 -18.60 0.32 -6.85
C VAL A 144 -17.21 0.89 -7.17
N LEU A 145 -16.23 0.45 -6.37
CA LEU A 145 -14.80 0.37 -6.69
C LEU A 145 -14.13 1.60 -7.35
N CYS A 146 -13.42 2.37 -6.53
CA CYS A 146 -12.24 3.09 -7.03
C CYS A 146 -11.16 2.09 -7.45
N ARG A 147 -10.92 1.95 -8.77
CA ARG A 147 -9.90 1.04 -9.30
C ARG A 147 -8.69 1.85 -9.73
N TRP A 148 -7.57 1.60 -9.06
CA TRP A 148 -6.28 2.17 -9.40
C TRP A 148 -5.59 1.30 -10.45
N ALA A 149 -5.30 1.88 -11.62
CA ALA A 149 -4.51 1.23 -12.66
C ALA A 149 -3.22 2.04 -12.87
N GLU A 150 -2.07 1.50 -12.44
CA GLU A 150 -0.75 2.03 -12.83
C GLU A 150 -0.52 1.69 -14.32
N THR A 151 -1.19 2.42 -15.21
CA THR A 151 -1.01 2.26 -16.66
C THR A 151 0.24 3.02 -17.09
N THR A 152 1.15 2.32 -17.77
CA THR A 152 2.34 2.98 -18.37
C THR A 152 2.15 3.22 -19.87
N ARG A 153 1.07 2.71 -20.47
CA ARG A 153 0.74 2.86 -21.89
C ARG A 153 -0.77 3.04 -22.11
N ASN A 154 -1.13 3.75 -23.20
CA ASN A 154 -2.53 3.95 -23.64
C ASN A 154 -3.31 2.64 -23.83
N ALA A 155 -2.65 1.53 -24.18
CA ALA A 155 -3.32 0.24 -24.37
C ALA A 155 -3.94 -0.30 -23.07
N ASP A 156 -3.33 0.00 -21.92
CA ASP A 156 -3.78 -0.47 -20.61
C ASP A 156 -5.00 0.34 -20.11
N LEU A 157 -5.24 1.54 -20.68
CA LEU A 157 -6.36 2.40 -20.31
C LEU A 157 -7.70 1.82 -20.77
N TYR A 158 -7.80 1.42 -22.03
CA TYR A 158 -9.01 0.81 -22.57
C TYR A 158 -9.30 -0.54 -21.91
N GLU A 159 -8.27 -1.34 -21.62
CA GLU A 159 -8.44 -2.58 -20.86
C GLU A 159 -8.95 -2.30 -19.43
N ALA A 160 -8.44 -1.25 -18.77
CA ALA A 160 -8.92 -0.83 -17.45
C ALA A 160 -10.36 -0.28 -17.48
N ILE A 161 -10.76 0.42 -18.55
CA ILE A 161 -12.14 0.89 -18.74
C ILE A 161 -13.08 -0.30 -19.02
N ALA A 162 -12.68 -1.22 -19.89
CA ALA A 162 -13.44 -2.43 -20.22
C ALA A 162 -13.74 -3.29 -18.98
N ASP A 163 -12.77 -3.37 -18.07
CA ASP A 163 -12.87 -4.09 -16.81
C ASP A 163 -13.82 -3.44 -15.79
N VAL A 164 -14.08 -2.14 -15.94
CA VAL A 164 -15.01 -1.37 -15.09
C VAL A 164 -16.43 -1.49 -15.61
N GLY A 165 -16.60 -1.33 -16.93
CA GLY A 165 -17.87 -1.48 -17.62
C GLY A 165 -17.61 -1.61 -19.12
N PRO A 166 -17.98 -2.73 -19.78
CA PRO A 166 -17.73 -2.89 -21.20
C PRO A 166 -18.48 -1.85 -22.04
N ASP A 167 -19.62 -1.36 -21.54
CA ASP A 167 -20.46 -0.37 -22.22
C ASP A 167 -19.84 1.04 -22.24
N LEU A 168 -18.92 1.32 -21.31
CA LEU A 168 -18.17 2.59 -21.26
C LEU A 168 -17.16 2.72 -22.41
N LEU A 169 -16.78 1.63 -23.08
CA LEU A 169 -15.85 1.66 -24.22
C LEU A 169 -16.45 2.28 -25.49
N GLU A 170 -17.77 2.28 -25.61
CA GLU A 170 -18.45 2.81 -26.81
C GLU A 170 -18.61 4.34 -26.76
N GLN A 171 -18.28 4.96 -25.62
CA GLN A 171 -18.40 6.39 -25.40
C GLN A 171 -17.19 7.18 -25.91
N GLU A 172 -17.45 8.36 -26.44
CA GLU A 172 -16.40 9.31 -26.81
C GLU A 172 -15.83 9.95 -25.54
N LEU A 173 -14.51 9.83 -25.35
CA LEU A 173 -13.80 10.37 -24.19
C LEU A 173 -13.65 11.89 -24.32
N ASP A 174 -14.62 12.63 -23.80
CA ASP A 174 -14.53 14.09 -23.73
C ASP A 174 -13.64 14.53 -22.57
N ALA A 175 -12.55 15.24 -22.91
CA ALA A 175 -11.66 15.79 -21.90
C ALA A 175 -12.35 16.95 -21.17
N VAL A 176 -12.36 16.88 -19.84
CA VAL A 176 -12.90 17.93 -18.97
C VAL A 176 -11.78 18.63 -18.21
N ASP A 177 -12.02 19.90 -17.87
CA ASP A 177 -11.10 20.64 -17.02
C ASP A 177 -11.12 20.09 -15.57
N PRO A 178 -10.07 20.31 -14.77
CA PRO A 178 -9.98 19.78 -13.41
C PRO A 178 -11.08 20.26 -12.45
N GLU A 179 -11.66 21.44 -12.67
CA GLU A 179 -12.72 21.98 -11.82
C GLU A 179 -14.04 21.26 -12.11
N THR A 180 -14.36 21.04 -13.39
CA THR A 180 -15.48 20.19 -13.81
C THR A 180 -15.32 18.76 -13.31
N ALA A 181 -14.13 18.17 -13.42
CA ALA A 181 -13.85 16.83 -12.91
C ALA A 181 -14.05 16.73 -11.38
N HIS A 182 -13.60 17.75 -10.63
CA HIS A 182 -13.76 17.80 -9.18
C HIS A 182 -15.24 17.89 -8.79
N LYS A 183 -15.98 18.79 -9.45
CA LYS A 183 -17.42 18.95 -9.22
C LYS A 183 -18.18 17.67 -9.54
N PHE A 184 -17.90 17.05 -10.70
CA PHE A 184 -18.49 15.78 -11.08
C PHE A 184 -18.18 14.68 -10.07
N THR A 185 -16.93 14.60 -9.57
CA THR A 185 -16.56 13.65 -8.51
C THR A 185 -17.38 13.84 -7.26
N LEU A 186 -17.57 15.08 -6.82
CA LEU A 186 -18.39 15.38 -5.65
C LEU A 186 -19.85 14.99 -5.90
N ASP A 187 -20.40 15.35 -7.06
CA ASP A 187 -21.78 15.02 -7.43
C ASP A 187 -21.97 13.49 -7.53
N LEU A 188 -20.97 12.76 -8.03
CA LEU A 188 -20.93 11.30 -8.12
C LEU A 188 -20.83 10.65 -6.73
N LEU A 189 -19.95 11.14 -5.86
CA LEU A 189 -19.78 10.61 -4.49
C LEU A 189 -20.96 10.94 -3.59
N ARG A 190 -21.64 12.06 -3.84
CA ARG A 190 -22.84 12.46 -3.13
C ARG A 190 -24.08 11.72 -3.64
N HIS A 191 -24.03 11.28 -4.90
CA HIS A 191 -25.14 10.85 -5.77
C HIS A 191 -26.54 11.19 -5.24
N GLU A 192 -26.99 12.39 -5.60
CA GLU A 192 -28.41 12.76 -5.66
C GLU A 192 -28.97 12.39 -7.06
N HIS A 193 -28.91 11.12 -7.46
CA HIS A 193 -29.60 10.65 -8.66
C HIS A 193 -30.91 9.96 -8.28
N GLY A 194 -32.03 10.63 -8.58
CA GLY A 194 -33.35 10.02 -8.62
C GLY A 194 -34.02 9.63 -7.30
N GLY A 195 -33.31 9.59 -6.16
CA GLY A 195 -33.86 9.15 -4.89
C GLY A 195 -33.16 9.77 -3.68
N ASP A 196 -33.92 9.93 -2.60
CA ASP A 196 -33.64 10.67 -1.34
C ASP A 196 -32.47 10.10 -0.49
N ARG A 197 -31.50 9.39 -1.09
CA ARG A 197 -30.41 8.69 -0.39
C ARG A 197 -29.06 9.29 -0.75
N THR A 198 -28.52 10.09 0.16
CA THR A 198 -27.11 10.51 0.09
C THR A 198 -26.20 9.32 0.35
N VAL A 199 -25.35 8.97 -0.63
CA VAL A 199 -24.35 7.89 -0.51
C VAL A 199 -23.24 8.26 0.49
N MET A 200 -22.88 9.54 0.52
CA MET A 200 -21.80 10.08 1.34
C MET A 200 -22.14 11.48 1.84
N SER A 201 -21.72 11.82 3.07
CA SER A 201 -21.86 13.20 3.58
C SER A 201 -20.94 14.17 2.81
N GLU A 202 -21.35 15.44 2.66
CA GLU A 202 -20.57 16.46 1.95
C GLU A 202 -19.12 16.61 2.44
N PRO A 203 -18.85 16.65 3.78
CA PRO A 203 -17.48 16.72 4.27
C PRO A 203 -16.64 15.47 3.92
N LEU A 204 -17.28 14.30 3.88
CA LEU A 204 -16.60 13.04 3.55
C LEU A 204 -16.31 12.94 2.05
N ALA A 205 -17.26 13.38 1.21
CA ALA A 205 -17.08 13.45 -0.23
C ALA A 205 -15.96 14.44 -0.60
N GLU A 206 -15.90 15.60 0.03
CA GLU A 206 -14.80 16.56 -0.12
C GLU A 206 -13.45 15.98 0.30
N ALA A 207 -13.40 15.31 1.47
CA ALA A 207 -12.18 14.68 1.94
C ALA A 207 -11.71 13.55 1.02
N TYR A 208 -12.63 12.73 0.51
CA TYR A 208 -12.34 11.66 -0.45
C TYR A 208 -11.85 12.24 -1.78
N CYS A 209 -12.57 13.22 -2.33
CA CYS A 209 -12.23 13.88 -3.59
C CYS A 209 -10.84 14.53 -3.49
N GLY A 210 -10.55 15.28 -2.42
CA GLY A 210 -9.23 15.87 -2.19
C GLY A 210 -8.10 14.81 -2.22
N GLN A 211 -8.30 13.70 -1.51
CA GLN A 211 -7.32 12.61 -1.49
C GLN A 211 -7.19 11.88 -2.83
N PHE A 212 -8.30 11.67 -3.53
CA PHE A 212 -8.34 11.05 -4.85
C PHE A 212 -7.52 11.87 -5.85
N PHE A 213 -7.77 13.18 -5.91
CA PHE A 213 -7.03 14.10 -6.77
C PHE A 213 -5.56 14.18 -6.37
N ASP A 214 -5.23 14.29 -5.07
CA ASP A 214 -3.85 14.33 -4.60
C ASP A 214 -3.07 13.05 -4.94
N ALA A 215 -3.73 11.88 -4.86
CA ALA A 215 -3.12 10.61 -5.21
C ALA A 215 -2.80 10.50 -6.71
N VAL A 216 -3.62 11.10 -7.59
CA VAL A 216 -3.40 11.09 -9.04
C VAL A 216 -2.38 12.15 -9.46
N ARG A 217 -2.47 13.35 -8.85
CA ARG A 217 -1.69 14.55 -9.21
C ARG A 217 -0.18 14.33 -9.11
N GLY A 218 0.29 13.54 -8.14
CA GLY A 218 1.73 13.30 -7.96
C GLY A 218 2.56 14.60 -7.95
N SER A 219 3.78 14.58 -8.51
CA SER A 219 4.60 15.79 -8.72
C SER A 219 4.25 16.58 -9.98
N ASP A 220 3.60 15.93 -10.95
CA ASP A 220 3.54 16.39 -12.34
C ASP A 220 2.20 17.03 -12.71
N GLY A 221 1.21 16.97 -11.81
CA GLY A 221 -0.14 17.46 -12.07
C GLY A 221 -1.08 16.40 -12.65
N ILE A 222 -2.36 16.74 -12.73
CA ILE A 222 -3.34 15.99 -13.53
C ILE A 222 -3.20 16.52 -14.96
N LEU A 223 -2.99 15.61 -15.90
CA LEU A 223 -2.85 15.95 -17.32
C LEU A 223 -4.21 15.99 -18.01
N GLU A 224 -5.02 14.97 -17.74
CA GLU A 224 -6.27 14.70 -18.46
C GLU A 224 -7.30 14.14 -17.47
N ALA A 225 -8.55 14.56 -17.64
CA ALA A 225 -9.70 14.02 -16.92
C ALA A 225 -10.80 13.75 -17.94
N TRP A 226 -11.50 12.62 -17.82
CA TRP A 226 -12.61 12.25 -18.70
C TRP A 226 -13.77 11.75 -17.87
N ILE A 227 -14.96 12.11 -18.31
CA ILE A 227 -16.22 11.60 -17.78
C ILE A 227 -16.79 10.62 -18.80
N LEU A 228 -17.21 9.46 -18.34
CA LEU A 228 -17.87 8.42 -19.12
C LEU A 228 -19.25 8.21 -18.48
N GLU A 229 -20.33 8.37 -19.25
CA GLU A 229 -21.71 8.23 -18.76
C GLU A 229 -22.46 7.24 -19.64
N ALA A 230 -22.51 5.96 -19.23
CA ALA A 230 -23.40 4.96 -19.82
C ALA A 230 -24.71 4.87 -19.01
N ASP A 231 -25.77 4.34 -19.61
CA ASP A 231 -27.18 4.38 -19.17
C ASP A 231 -27.42 4.26 -17.63
N ARG A 232 -26.62 3.43 -16.93
CA ARG A 232 -26.64 3.25 -15.46
C ARG A 232 -25.25 3.31 -14.79
N GLU A 233 -24.22 3.69 -15.54
CA GLU A 233 -22.84 3.68 -15.08
C GLU A 233 -22.18 5.03 -15.36
N ALA A 234 -21.65 5.66 -14.32
CA ALA A 234 -20.88 6.88 -14.46
C ALA A 234 -19.45 6.65 -13.96
N ALA A 235 -18.47 6.97 -14.79
CA ALA A 235 -17.05 6.84 -14.44
C ALA A 235 -16.26 8.11 -14.72
N LEU A 236 -15.46 8.51 -13.75
CA LEU A 236 -14.43 9.52 -13.90
C LEU A 236 -13.06 8.84 -14.05
N VAL A 237 -12.39 9.14 -15.16
CA VAL A 237 -11.03 8.71 -15.43
C VAL A 237 -10.11 9.91 -15.24
N LEU A 238 -9.18 9.83 -14.29
CA LEU A 238 -8.12 10.82 -14.13
C LEU A 238 -6.78 10.25 -14.56
N ARG A 239 -6.00 11.01 -15.31
CA ARG A 239 -4.66 10.62 -15.75
C ARG A 239 -3.61 11.67 -15.47
N SER A 240 -2.46 11.20 -15.01
CA SER A 240 -1.20 11.94 -14.94
C SER A 240 -0.13 11.28 -15.83
N THR A 241 1.06 11.87 -15.87
CA THR A 241 2.22 11.33 -16.61
C THR A 241 2.54 9.87 -16.25
N THR A 242 2.19 9.45 -15.03
CA THR A 242 2.65 8.18 -14.44
C THR A 242 1.52 7.33 -13.89
N ARG A 243 0.28 7.83 -13.84
CA ARG A 243 -0.84 7.14 -13.20
C ARG A 243 -2.15 7.38 -13.93
N THR A 244 -3.03 6.39 -13.84
CA THR A 244 -4.43 6.51 -14.19
C THR A 244 -5.26 6.03 -13.01
N ALA A 245 -6.30 6.78 -12.64
CA ALA A 245 -7.28 6.36 -11.66
C ALA A 245 -8.66 6.39 -12.31
N ILE A 246 -9.46 5.36 -12.04
CA ILE A 246 -10.84 5.28 -12.50
C ILE A 246 -11.71 5.20 -11.25
N LEU A 247 -12.60 6.17 -11.11
CA LEU A 247 -13.66 6.18 -10.12
C LEU A 247 -14.96 5.89 -10.87
N ALA A 248 -15.60 4.75 -10.62
CA ALA A 248 -16.88 4.42 -11.20
C ALA A 248 -17.96 4.36 -10.13
N VAL A 249 -19.21 4.55 -10.55
CA VAL A 249 -20.41 4.25 -9.79
C VAL A 249 -21.30 3.43 -10.69
N ASP A 250 -21.73 2.28 -10.17
CA ASP A 250 -22.60 1.32 -10.84
C ASP A 250 -23.91 1.27 -10.05
N ASP A 251 -24.96 1.81 -10.67
CA ASP A 251 -26.29 1.88 -10.07
C ASP A 251 -27.04 0.52 -10.14
N GLY A 252 -26.51 -0.44 -10.91
CA GLY A 252 -27.14 -1.73 -11.19
C GLY A 252 -27.14 -2.73 -10.03
N LEU A 253 -26.33 -2.51 -8.99
CA LEU A 253 -26.23 -3.41 -7.83
C LEU A 253 -27.36 -3.24 -6.80
N LEU A 254 -28.28 -2.31 -7.01
CA LEU A 254 -29.39 -2.02 -6.08
C LEU A 254 -30.72 -2.65 -6.50
N ASP A 255 -30.83 -3.23 -7.70
CA ASP A 255 -32.09 -3.76 -8.25
C ASP A 255 -32.31 -5.27 -7.98
N ASP A 256 -31.38 -5.98 -7.32
CA ASP A 256 -31.44 -7.46 -7.20
C ASP A 256 -32.32 -8.00 -6.04
N ASP A 257 -32.93 -7.14 -5.21
CA ASP A 257 -33.60 -7.59 -3.96
C ASP A 257 -35.14 -7.59 -3.96
N ASP A 258 -35.84 -7.22 -5.05
CA ASP A 258 -37.32 -7.07 -5.02
C ASP A 258 -38.15 -8.06 -5.86
N ASP A 259 -37.54 -9.07 -6.50
CA ASP A 259 -38.29 -10.12 -7.24
C ASP A 259 -38.48 -11.41 -6.39
N ASP A 260 -38.87 -11.28 -5.11
CA ASP A 260 -39.60 -12.34 -4.41
C ASP A 260 -41.10 -12.19 -4.72
N ASP A 261 -41.48 -12.59 -5.94
CA ASP A 261 -42.89 -12.77 -6.33
C ASP A 261 -43.49 -13.96 -5.53
N PRO A 262 -44.76 -13.87 -5.07
CA PRO A 262 -45.33 -14.56 -3.90
C PRO A 262 -45.67 -16.06 -4.03
#